data_AF-X0WR33-F1
#
_entry.id   AF-X0WR33-F1
#
_cell.length_a   1.000
_cell.length_b   1.000
_cell.length_c   1.000
_cell.angle_alpha   90.00
_cell.angle_beta   90.00
_cell.angle_gamma   90.00
#
_symmetry.space_group_name_H-M   'P 1'
#
loop_
_entity.id
_entity.type
_entity.pdbx_description
1 polymer ?
#
loop_
_entity_poly.entity_id
_entity_poly.type
_entity_poly.pdbx_seq_one_letter_code
_entity_poly.pdbx_strand_id
1 'polypeptide(L)'
;WNALAVSAFAKAAQVLDDNRYRQVARETLAYLLATATDARSLRHAHHEGKASEAVFLDDYAFLIQAMIDVYEIEFDISYLDHAETFMKVLIERFQGGHAEPFRFTPRDLASNIPHRVILDEGGSPSGNAAALFALNRLVLFGADAELTDQARSILEGLGRYLETSAASAPGLVSVLNYSPEDAHEIVIVGKLDEPDTQSLLREVYSRPLRGTVLSVIPPDAPLENEKWPLLAGRPLLSDKATAYVCRKRLCDLPVDTPAQL
;
A
#
# COMPACT_ATOMS: atom_id res chain seq x y z
N TRP A 1 -12.92 -3.83 -8.72
CA TRP A 1 -12.44 -4.99 -9.50
C TRP A 1 -11.15 -4.71 -10.28
N ASN A 2 -11.08 -3.68 -11.13
CA ASN A 2 -9.85 -3.41 -11.90
C ASN A 2 -8.62 -3.20 -11.01
N ALA A 3 -8.76 -2.48 -9.88
CA ALA A 3 -7.69 -2.31 -8.91
C ALA A 3 -7.21 -3.64 -8.29
N LEU A 4 -8.12 -4.57 -7.98
CA LEU A 4 -7.76 -5.92 -7.50
C LEU A 4 -6.98 -6.70 -8.57
N ALA A 5 -7.34 -6.55 -9.85
CA ALA A 5 -6.60 -7.16 -10.94
C ALA A 5 -5.17 -6.58 -11.04
N VAL A 6 -5.02 -5.25 -10.90
CA VAL A 6 -3.70 -4.59 -10.84
C VAL A 6 -2.86 -5.20 -9.72
N SER A 7 -3.37 -5.26 -8.49
CA SER A 7 -2.67 -5.87 -7.35
C SER A 7 -2.28 -7.33 -7.60
N ALA A 8 -3.17 -8.12 -8.20
CA ALA A 8 -2.88 -9.51 -8.55
C ALA A 8 -1.75 -9.63 -9.58
N PHE A 9 -1.75 -8.79 -10.61
CA PHE A 9 -0.69 -8.75 -11.61
C PHE A 9 0.64 -8.23 -11.05
N ALA A 10 0.61 -7.23 -10.16
CA ALA A 10 1.80 -6.76 -9.46
C ALA A 10 2.39 -7.88 -8.60
N LYS A 11 1.56 -8.64 -7.87
CA LYS A 11 2.04 -9.78 -7.09
C LYS A 11 2.58 -10.91 -7.96
N ALA A 12 1.94 -11.19 -9.09
CA ALA A 12 2.42 -12.16 -10.07
C ALA A 12 3.79 -11.73 -10.65
N ALA A 13 3.97 -10.44 -10.92
CA ALA A 13 5.25 -9.90 -11.40
C ALA A 13 6.38 -10.11 -10.38
N GLN A 14 6.10 -9.91 -9.08
CA GLN A 14 7.07 -10.17 -8.01
C GLN A 14 7.48 -11.65 -7.99
N VAL A 15 6.51 -12.57 -7.94
CA VAL A 15 6.78 -13.98 -7.64
C VAL A 15 7.20 -14.80 -8.87
N LEU A 16 6.69 -14.46 -10.05
CA LEU A 16 6.93 -15.24 -11.28
C LEU A 16 8.05 -14.67 -12.15
N ASP A 17 8.60 -13.50 -11.81
CA ASP A 17 9.67 -12.82 -12.54
C ASP A 17 9.38 -12.67 -14.05
N ASP A 18 8.12 -12.39 -14.38
CA ASP A 18 7.63 -12.24 -15.76
C ASP A 18 7.17 -10.80 -16.01
N ASN A 19 7.92 -10.11 -16.87
CA ASN A 19 7.67 -8.71 -17.23
C ASN A 19 6.29 -8.46 -17.88
N ARG A 20 5.61 -9.48 -18.41
CA ARG A 20 4.26 -9.32 -18.94
C ARG A 20 3.27 -8.95 -17.84
N TYR A 21 3.39 -9.53 -16.65
CA TYR A 21 2.50 -9.20 -15.52
C TYR A 21 2.78 -7.79 -15.00
N ARG A 22 4.05 -7.42 -14.90
CA ARG A 22 4.50 -6.05 -14.57
C ARG A 22 3.88 -5.04 -15.52
N GLN A 23 3.99 -5.29 -16.82
CA GLN A 23 3.44 -4.42 -17.87
C GLN A 23 1.91 -4.26 -17.73
N VAL A 24 1.18 -5.37 -17.55
CA VAL A 24 -0.29 -5.32 -17.39
C VAL A 24 -0.69 -4.54 -16.14
N ALA A 25 -0.01 -4.74 -15.00
CA ALA A 25 -0.29 -4.00 -13.77
C ALA A 25 -0.10 -2.48 -13.97
N ARG A 26 1.06 -2.09 -14.52
CA ARG A 26 1.41 -0.69 -14.79
C ARG A 26 0.44 -0.02 -15.76
N GLU A 27 0.17 -0.64 -16.90
CA GLU A 27 -0.69 -0.06 -17.94
C GLU A 27 -2.15 0.02 -17.49
N THR A 28 -2.63 -0.99 -16.76
CA THR A 28 -4.00 -0.98 -16.21
C THR A 28 -4.13 0.11 -15.14
N LEU A 29 -3.16 0.25 -14.24
CA LEU A 29 -3.20 1.32 -13.24
C LEU A 29 -3.14 2.70 -13.89
N ALA A 30 -2.24 2.90 -14.85
CA ALA A 30 -2.14 4.16 -15.60
C ALA A 30 -3.46 4.51 -16.29
N TYR A 31 -4.14 3.52 -16.89
CA TYR A 31 -5.47 3.71 -17.47
C TYR A 31 -6.51 4.10 -16.40
N LEU A 32 -6.52 3.46 -15.22
CA LEU A 32 -7.44 3.82 -14.13
C LEU A 32 -7.19 5.24 -13.63
N LEU A 33 -5.94 5.64 -13.44
CA LEU A 33 -5.59 7.00 -13.04
C LEU A 33 -6.07 8.00 -14.11
N ALA A 34 -5.83 7.72 -15.40
CA ALA A 34 -6.23 8.61 -16.48
C ALA A 34 -7.75 8.72 -16.70
N THR A 35 -8.51 7.65 -16.47
CA THR A 35 -9.92 7.56 -16.91
C THR A 35 -10.92 7.44 -15.77
N ALA A 36 -10.53 6.94 -14.61
CA ALA A 36 -11.41 6.80 -13.45
C ALA A 36 -11.19 7.90 -12.41
N THR A 37 -10.07 8.63 -12.44
CA THR A 37 -9.84 9.72 -11.50
C THR A 37 -9.98 11.11 -12.11
N ASP A 38 -10.26 12.09 -11.26
CA ASP A 38 -10.15 13.52 -11.55
C ASP A 38 -9.70 14.25 -10.29
N ALA A 39 -8.42 14.63 -10.25
CA ALA A 39 -7.70 15.19 -9.11
C ALA A 39 -7.92 14.39 -7.81
N ARG A 40 -8.89 14.80 -7.00
CA ARG A 40 -9.24 14.18 -5.70
C ARG A 40 -10.48 13.28 -5.76
N SER A 41 -11.04 13.05 -6.93
CA SER A 41 -12.27 12.27 -7.11
C SER A 41 -12.03 10.99 -7.91
N LEU A 42 -12.91 10.01 -7.68
CA LEU A 42 -12.92 8.72 -8.36
C LEU A 42 -14.29 8.52 -9.02
N ARG A 43 -14.33 7.70 -10.06
CA ARG A 43 -15.54 7.19 -10.72
C ARG A 43 -15.56 5.67 -10.56
N HIS A 44 -16.64 5.13 -9.98
CA HIS A 44 -16.75 3.69 -9.69
C HIS A 44 -16.84 2.85 -10.98
N ALA A 45 -17.68 3.27 -11.92
CA ALA A 45 -17.82 2.59 -13.20
C ALA A 45 -17.78 3.58 -14.36
N HIS A 46 -17.20 3.14 -15.47
CA HIS A 46 -17.22 3.84 -16.74
C HIS A 46 -17.61 2.87 -17.85
N HIS A 47 -18.72 3.13 -18.55
CA HIS A 47 -19.19 2.34 -19.68
C HIS A 47 -19.72 3.28 -20.77
N GLU A 48 -19.21 3.15 -22.00
CA GLU A 48 -19.64 3.94 -23.17
C GLU A 48 -19.69 5.46 -22.93
N GLY A 49 -18.67 6.01 -22.24
CA GLY A 49 -18.58 7.44 -21.96
C GLY A 49 -19.45 7.94 -20.79
N LYS A 50 -20.16 7.03 -20.09
CA LYS A 50 -20.96 7.35 -18.90
C LYS A 50 -20.25 6.89 -17.64
N ALA A 51 -20.09 7.80 -16.70
CA ALA A 51 -19.59 7.53 -15.36
C ALA A 51 -20.75 7.25 -14.39
N SER A 52 -20.53 6.40 -13.39
CA SER A 52 -21.46 6.23 -12.28
C SER A 52 -21.52 7.49 -11.40
N GLU A 53 -22.70 7.77 -10.84
CA GLU A 53 -22.90 8.88 -9.89
C GLU A 53 -22.40 8.56 -8.47
N ALA A 54 -22.33 7.28 -8.11
CA ALA A 54 -21.87 6.82 -6.81
C ALA A 54 -20.43 6.30 -6.84
N VAL A 55 -19.74 6.45 -5.72
CA VAL A 55 -18.47 5.81 -5.38
C VAL A 55 -18.54 5.27 -3.96
N PHE A 56 -17.79 4.21 -3.70
CA PHE A 56 -17.79 3.50 -2.42
C PHE A 56 -16.38 3.44 -1.83
N LEU A 57 -16.32 3.13 -0.55
CA LEU A 57 -15.06 2.97 0.20
C LEU A 57 -14.09 2.04 -0.53
N ASP A 58 -14.61 0.90 -0.99
CA ASP A 58 -13.87 -0.15 -1.68
C ASP A 58 -13.15 0.38 -2.93
N ASP A 59 -13.76 1.31 -3.68
CA ASP A 59 -13.17 1.85 -4.89
C ASP A 59 -11.88 2.62 -4.59
N TYR A 60 -11.90 3.42 -3.53
CA TYR A 60 -10.72 4.14 -3.05
C TYR A 60 -9.72 3.18 -2.41
N ALA A 61 -10.18 2.32 -1.49
CA ALA A 61 -9.33 1.44 -0.72
C ALA A 61 -8.50 0.51 -1.61
N PHE A 62 -9.14 -0.16 -2.57
CA PHE A 62 -8.43 -1.07 -3.49
C PHE A 62 -7.56 -0.32 -4.49
N LEU A 63 -7.96 0.88 -4.94
CA LEU A 63 -7.12 1.67 -5.83
C LEU A 63 -5.83 2.12 -5.15
N ILE A 64 -5.91 2.57 -3.89
CA ILE A 64 -4.74 2.98 -3.11
C ILE A 64 -3.81 1.78 -2.91
N GLN A 65 -4.35 0.60 -2.57
CA GLN A 65 -3.53 -0.61 -2.51
C GLN A 65 -2.81 -0.92 -3.81
N ALA A 66 -3.53 -0.87 -4.94
CA ALA A 66 -2.96 -1.11 -6.25
C ALA A 66 -1.83 -0.13 -6.60
N MET A 67 -1.93 1.14 -6.20
CA MET A 67 -0.84 2.11 -6.36
C MET A 67 0.40 1.68 -5.57
N ILE A 68 0.26 1.28 -4.31
CA ILE A 68 1.39 0.83 -3.49
C ILE A 68 1.96 -0.50 -4.01
N ASP A 69 1.12 -1.40 -4.51
CA ASP A 69 1.57 -2.66 -5.11
C ASP A 69 2.36 -2.44 -6.40
N VAL A 70 1.95 -1.47 -7.24
CA VAL A 70 2.72 -1.08 -8.44
C VAL A 70 4.00 -0.35 -8.05
N TYR A 71 3.99 0.46 -6.99
CA TYR A 71 5.22 1.04 -6.45
C TYR A 71 6.25 -0.05 -6.08
N GLU A 72 5.84 -1.13 -5.42
CA GLU A 72 6.77 -2.19 -5.00
C GLU A 72 7.31 -3.06 -6.14
N ILE A 73 6.88 -2.81 -7.39
CA ILE A 73 7.51 -3.39 -8.57
C ILE A 73 8.27 -2.32 -9.37
N GLU A 74 7.70 -1.12 -9.58
CA GLU A 74 8.29 -0.08 -10.43
C GLU A 74 9.25 0.86 -9.71
N PHE A 75 9.12 1.00 -8.39
CA PHE A 75 9.84 1.94 -7.52
C PHE A 75 9.71 3.42 -7.94
N ASP A 76 8.65 3.75 -8.68
CA ASP A 76 8.29 5.13 -9.01
C ASP A 76 7.49 5.74 -7.85
N ILE A 77 8.14 6.67 -7.14
CA ILE A 77 7.62 7.39 -5.97
C ILE A 77 6.28 8.10 -6.23
N SER A 78 5.96 8.44 -7.49
CA SER A 78 4.68 9.08 -7.81
C SER A 78 3.49 8.20 -7.43
N TYR A 79 3.62 6.87 -7.41
CA TYR A 79 2.55 5.99 -6.96
C TYR A 79 2.27 6.12 -5.45
N LEU A 80 3.31 6.29 -4.62
CA LEU A 80 3.12 6.57 -3.18
C LEU A 80 2.47 7.94 -2.97
N ASP A 81 2.87 8.94 -3.75
CA ASP A 81 2.31 10.28 -3.70
C ASP A 81 0.81 10.31 -4.04
N HIS A 82 0.41 9.59 -5.09
CA HIS A 82 -1.00 9.42 -5.43
C HIS A 82 -1.72 8.63 -4.33
N ALA A 83 -1.14 7.53 -3.85
CA ALA A 83 -1.73 6.71 -2.79
C ALA A 83 -2.03 7.54 -1.52
N GLU A 84 -1.08 8.37 -1.09
CA GLU A 84 -1.25 9.30 0.03
C GLU A 84 -2.37 10.31 -0.22
N THR A 85 -2.40 10.91 -1.41
CA THR A 85 -3.43 11.88 -1.80
C THR A 85 -4.83 11.25 -1.73
N PHE A 86 -5.00 10.06 -2.29
CA PHE A 86 -6.27 9.33 -2.26
C PHE A 86 -6.62 8.81 -0.88
N MET A 87 -5.64 8.46 -0.04
CA MET A 87 -5.86 8.08 1.35
C MET A 87 -6.41 9.25 2.17
N LYS A 88 -5.84 10.45 2.01
CA LYS A 88 -6.35 11.67 2.66
C LYS A 88 -7.80 11.96 2.23
N VAL A 89 -8.12 11.77 0.96
CA VAL A 89 -9.52 11.87 0.46
C VAL A 89 -10.42 10.79 1.06
N LEU A 90 -9.95 9.54 1.14
CA LEU A 90 -10.72 8.43 1.71
C LEU A 90 -11.10 8.76 3.16
N ILE A 91 -10.13 9.19 3.97
CA ILE A 91 -10.36 9.59 5.36
C ILE A 91 -11.37 10.73 5.43
N GLU A 92 -11.16 11.81 4.66
CA GLU A 92 -12.05 12.97 4.61
C GLU A 92 -13.48 12.60 4.20
N ARG A 93 -13.66 11.74 3.21
CA ARG A 93 -14.98 11.47 2.63
C ARG A 93 -15.73 10.35 3.34
N PHE A 94 -15.05 9.37 3.91
CA PHE A 94 -15.69 8.14 4.42
C PHE A 94 -15.66 8.00 5.93
N GLN A 95 -14.85 8.79 6.65
CA GLN A 95 -14.78 8.69 8.11
C GLN A 95 -15.83 9.57 8.81
N GLY A 96 -16.53 8.98 9.79
CA GLY A 96 -17.54 9.68 10.60
C GLY A 96 -16.93 10.60 11.67
N GLY A 97 -15.94 10.09 12.39
CA GLY A 97 -15.17 10.80 13.40
C GLY A 97 -13.78 10.18 13.57
N HIS A 98 -12.89 10.90 14.26
CA HIS A 98 -11.54 10.39 14.53
C HIS A 98 -11.61 9.05 15.29
N ALA A 99 -10.70 8.13 14.97
CA ALA A 99 -10.66 6.73 15.42
C ALA A 99 -11.84 5.83 14.96
N GLU A 100 -12.88 6.35 14.31
CA GLU A 100 -13.96 5.50 13.78
C GLU A 100 -13.50 4.78 12.51
N PRO A 101 -13.94 3.53 12.28
CA PRO A 101 -13.79 2.88 10.98
C PRO A 101 -14.53 3.65 9.88
N PHE A 102 -14.16 3.37 8.64
CA PHE A 102 -14.73 4.02 7.48
C PHE A 102 -16.14 3.50 7.16
N ARG A 103 -17.01 4.41 6.76
CA ARG A 103 -18.33 4.11 6.21
C ARG A 103 -18.17 3.62 4.77
N PHE A 104 -19.09 2.76 4.33
CA PHE A 104 -19.10 2.23 2.97
C PHE A 104 -19.46 3.30 1.92
N THR A 105 -20.38 4.21 2.27
CA THR A 105 -20.77 5.35 1.43
C THR A 105 -20.13 6.64 1.92
N PRO A 106 -19.79 7.57 1.01
CA PRO A 106 -19.15 8.81 1.40
C PRO A 106 -20.18 9.75 2.07
N ARG A 107 -19.69 10.65 2.93
CA ARG A 107 -20.51 11.59 3.72
C ARG A 107 -21.27 12.61 2.87
N ASP A 108 -20.75 12.88 1.67
CA ASP A 108 -21.32 13.82 0.69
C ASP A 108 -22.29 13.15 -0.29
N LEU A 109 -22.60 11.87 -0.12
CA LEU A 109 -23.52 11.15 -0.99
C LEU A 109 -24.94 11.72 -0.85
N ALA A 110 -25.45 12.33 -1.93
CA ALA A 110 -26.81 12.91 -1.97
C ALA A 110 -27.96 11.86 -1.98
N SER A 111 -27.63 10.56 -1.98
CA SER A 111 -28.60 9.47 -2.05
C SER A 111 -29.06 8.98 -0.68
N ASN A 112 -30.24 8.35 -0.62
CA ASN A 112 -30.78 7.76 0.62
C ASN A 112 -30.12 6.41 1.03
N ILE A 113 -28.94 6.07 0.50
CA ILE A 113 -28.25 4.83 0.89
C ILE A 113 -27.75 4.98 2.34
N PRO A 114 -28.16 4.09 3.26
CA PRO A 114 -27.74 4.19 4.66
C PRO A 114 -26.22 4.16 4.80
N HIS A 115 -25.68 5.09 5.59
CA HIS A 115 -24.28 5.03 6.00
C HIS A 115 -24.08 3.82 6.91
N ARG A 116 -23.37 2.81 6.41
CA ARG A 116 -23.01 1.61 7.17
C ARG A 116 -21.51 1.48 7.23
N VAL A 117 -21.00 1.04 8.36
CA VAL A 117 -19.63 0.53 8.48
C VAL A 117 -19.70 -0.98 8.23
N ILE A 118 -18.91 -1.47 7.27
CA ILE A 118 -18.82 -2.89 6.93
C ILE A 118 -17.45 -3.39 7.39
N LEU A 119 -17.46 -4.37 8.30
CA LEU A 119 -16.27 -4.99 8.89
C LEU A 119 -16.30 -6.52 8.79
N ASP A 120 -17.48 -7.10 8.54
CA ASP A 120 -17.64 -8.51 8.25
C ASP A 120 -17.20 -8.79 6.81
N GLU A 121 -16.52 -9.91 6.63
CA GLU A 121 -15.84 -10.27 5.40
C GLU A 121 -16.28 -11.66 4.94
N GLY A 122 -16.41 -11.80 3.63
CA GLY A 122 -16.81 -13.04 2.97
C GLY A 122 -15.79 -13.43 1.91
N GLY A 123 -16.22 -13.41 0.64
CA GLY A 123 -15.37 -13.77 -0.49
C GLY A 123 -14.23 -12.78 -0.81
N SER A 124 -14.25 -11.58 -0.21
CA SER A 124 -13.24 -10.54 -0.39
C SER A 124 -13.00 -9.78 0.93
N PRO A 125 -11.82 -9.15 1.10
CA PRO A 125 -11.60 -8.21 2.20
C PRO A 125 -12.62 -7.08 2.17
N SER A 126 -12.96 -6.56 3.34
CA SER A 126 -13.78 -5.35 3.48
C SER A 126 -13.00 -4.12 2.98
N GLY A 127 -13.71 -3.07 2.55
CA GLY A 127 -13.09 -1.78 2.26
C GLY A 127 -12.32 -1.22 3.46
N ASN A 128 -12.74 -1.51 4.70
CA ASN A 128 -12.02 -1.13 5.91
C ASN A 128 -10.69 -1.86 6.04
N ALA A 129 -10.67 -3.19 5.87
CA ALA A 129 -9.41 -3.95 5.85
C ALA A 129 -8.50 -3.44 4.73
N ALA A 130 -9.06 -3.17 3.57
CA ALA A 130 -8.27 -2.74 2.44
C ALA A 130 -7.64 -1.34 2.67
N ALA A 131 -8.43 -0.40 3.19
CA ALA A 131 -7.98 0.94 3.53
C ALA A 131 -6.92 0.91 4.64
N LEU A 132 -7.14 0.14 5.70
CA LEU A 132 -6.19 0.06 6.80
C LEU A 132 -4.89 -0.63 6.40
N PHE A 133 -4.94 -1.64 5.53
CA PHE A 133 -3.74 -2.25 4.96
C PHE A 133 -2.90 -1.23 4.18
N ALA A 134 -3.54 -0.46 3.29
CA ALA A 134 -2.87 0.60 2.55
C ALA A 134 -2.32 1.70 3.46
N LEU A 135 -3.11 2.14 4.43
CA LEU A 135 -2.73 3.19 5.38
C LEU A 135 -1.51 2.79 6.20
N ASN A 136 -1.49 1.57 6.75
CA ASN A 136 -0.34 1.07 7.49
C ASN A 136 0.92 0.95 6.61
N ARG A 137 0.79 0.53 5.34
CA ARG A 137 1.93 0.54 4.40
C ARG A 137 2.47 1.94 4.16
N LEU A 138 1.62 2.95 3.95
CA LEU A 138 2.06 4.35 3.81
C LEU A 138 2.80 4.83 5.08
N VAL A 139 2.32 4.46 6.27
CA VAL A 139 3.01 4.75 7.55
C VAL A 139 4.40 4.10 7.59
N LEU A 140 4.53 2.85 7.13
CA LEU A 140 5.84 2.18 7.04
C LEU A 140 6.78 2.87 6.05
N PHE A 141 6.29 3.38 4.92
CA PHE A 141 7.10 4.24 4.03
C PHE A 141 7.47 5.60 4.64
N GLY A 142 6.77 6.00 5.71
CA GLY A 142 7.05 7.22 6.47
C GLY A 142 6.08 8.37 6.20
N ALA A 143 4.81 8.05 5.92
CA ALA A 143 3.75 9.04 5.90
C ALA A 143 3.71 9.93 7.16
N ASP A 144 3.07 11.09 7.04
CA ASP A 144 3.05 12.10 8.09
C ASP A 144 2.43 11.62 9.43
N ALA A 145 2.61 12.44 10.47
CA ALA A 145 2.13 12.14 11.81
C ALA A 145 0.60 12.00 11.88
N GLU A 146 -0.14 12.69 11.01
CA GLU A 146 -1.61 12.62 10.97
C GLU A 146 -2.06 11.25 10.47
N LEU A 147 -1.49 10.74 9.37
CA LEU A 147 -1.80 9.41 8.86
C LEU A 147 -1.32 8.30 9.82
N THR A 148 -0.18 8.50 10.48
CA THR A 148 0.33 7.59 11.50
C THR A 148 -0.62 7.48 12.70
N ASP A 149 -1.06 8.62 13.22
CA ASP A 149 -2.03 8.66 14.31
C ASP A 149 -3.36 8.05 13.89
N GLN A 150 -3.83 8.36 12.68
CA GLN A 150 -5.07 7.85 12.13
C GLN A 150 -5.07 6.32 12.01
N ALA A 151 -3.96 5.73 11.54
CA ALA A 151 -3.80 4.28 11.43
C ALA A 151 -3.90 3.60 12.80
N ARG A 152 -3.16 4.13 13.77
CA ARG A 152 -3.12 3.62 15.15
C ARG A 152 -4.49 3.72 15.82
N SER A 153 -5.11 4.90 15.77
CA SER A 153 -6.39 5.17 16.43
C SER A 153 -7.54 4.30 15.91
N ILE A 154 -7.61 4.02 14.59
CA ILE A 154 -8.65 3.12 14.05
C ILE A 154 -8.42 1.68 14.50
N LEU A 155 -7.17 1.20 14.47
CA LEU A 155 -6.84 -0.15 14.93
C LEU A 155 -7.16 -0.34 16.42
N GLU A 156 -6.84 0.64 17.26
CA GLU A 156 -7.22 0.65 18.68
C GLU A 156 -8.75 0.62 18.86
N GLY A 157 -9.49 1.42 18.08
CA GLY A 157 -10.95 1.44 18.08
C GLY A 157 -11.59 0.11 17.65
N LEU A 158 -10.93 -0.64 16.78
CA LEU A 158 -11.36 -1.97 16.31
C LEU A 158 -11.03 -3.10 17.29
N GLY A 159 -10.23 -2.87 18.34
CA GLY A 159 -9.76 -3.92 19.25
C GLY A 159 -10.89 -4.77 19.82
N ARG A 160 -11.93 -4.14 20.40
CA ARG A 160 -13.10 -4.86 20.96
C ARG A 160 -13.88 -5.65 19.90
N TYR A 161 -13.98 -5.13 18.69
CA TYR A 161 -14.64 -5.84 17.59
C TYR A 161 -13.84 -7.10 17.22
N LEU A 162 -12.53 -6.98 17.08
CA LEU A 162 -11.66 -8.11 16.73
C LEU A 162 -11.61 -9.17 17.85
N GLU A 163 -11.67 -8.77 19.12
CA GLU A 163 -11.76 -9.72 20.26
C GLU A 163 -12.99 -10.63 20.18
N THR A 164 -14.11 -10.14 19.63
CA THR A 164 -15.38 -10.85 19.61
C THR A 164 -15.73 -11.46 18.25
N SER A 165 -15.19 -10.89 17.17
CA SER A 165 -15.61 -11.15 15.79
C SER A 165 -14.45 -11.38 14.82
N ALA A 166 -13.23 -11.68 15.29
CA ALA A 166 -12.08 -11.93 14.42
C ALA A 166 -12.35 -12.98 13.32
N ALA A 167 -13.14 -14.02 13.62
CA ALA A 167 -13.46 -15.08 12.66
C ALA A 167 -14.26 -14.58 11.44
N SER A 168 -15.02 -13.49 11.58
CA SER A 168 -15.75 -12.87 10.47
C SER A 168 -14.97 -11.72 9.83
N ALA A 169 -13.73 -11.43 10.26
CA ALA A 169 -12.93 -10.32 9.77
C ALA A 169 -11.44 -10.68 9.55
N PRO A 170 -11.13 -11.78 8.82
CA PRO A 170 -9.76 -12.25 8.63
C PRO A 170 -8.82 -11.24 7.94
N GLY A 171 -9.32 -10.40 7.04
CA GLY A 171 -8.61 -9.30 6.40
C GLY A 171 -8.20 -8.23 7.40
N LEU A 172 -9.12 -7.80 8.28
CA LEU A 172 -8.79 -6.85 9.36
C LEU A 172 -7.76 -7.43 10.33
N VAL A 173 -7.84 -8.71 10.69
CA VAL A 173 -6.81 -9.38 11.49
C VAL A 173 -5.46 -9.37 10.76
N SER A 174 -5.47 -9.56 9.44
CA SER A 174 -4.25 -9.58 8.63
C SER A 174 -3.55 -8.23 8.53
N VAL A 175 -4.27 -7.12 8.71
CA VAL A 175 -3.69 -5.76 8.79
C VAL A 175 -2.66 -5.66 9.92
N LEU A 176 -2.83 -6.42 11.02
CA LEU A 176 -1.92 -6.39 12.15
C LEU A 176 -0.49 -6.80 11.78
N ASN A 177 -0.30 -7.59 10.71
CA ASN A 177 1.05 -7.90 10.21
C ASN A 177 1.80 -6.64 9.74
N TYR A 178 1.07 -5.60 9.31
CA TYR A 178 1.63 -4.32 8.86
C TYR A 178 1.69 -3.27 9.99
N SER A 179 1.45 -3.67 11.24
CA SER A 179 1.71 -2.80 12.39
C SER A 179 3.18 -2.37 12.40
N PRO A 180 3.50 -1.09 12.67
CA PRO A 180 4.88 -0.63 12.84
C PRO A 180 5.70 -1.42 13.87
N GLU A 181 5.03 -2.12 14.78
CA GLU A 181 5.66 -2.96 15.79
C GLU A 181 6.21 -4.29 15.24
N ASP A 182 5.59 -4.86 14.20
CA ASP A 182 5.85 -6.21 13.69
C ASP A 182 6.35 -6.24 12.24
N ALA A 183 6.06 -5.20 11.47
CA ALA A 183 6.40 -5.15 10.06
C ALA A 183 7.90 -4.99 9.81
N HIS A 184 8.32 -5.49 8.66
CA HIS A 184 9.66 -5.33 8.11
C HIS A 184 9.65 -4.22 7.05
N GLU A 185 10.67 -3.38 7.11
CA GLU A 185 10.95 -2.34 6.15
C GLU A 185 12.23 -2.75 5.40
N ILE A 186 12.11 -3.19 4.15
CA ILE A 186 13.27 -3.60 3.35
C ILE A 186 13.63 -2.46 2.39
N VAL A 187 14.89 -2.02 2.44
CA VAL A 187 15.43 -1.05 1.50
C VAL A 187 16.65 -1.62 0.81
N ILE A 188 16.62 -1.65 -0.52
CA ILE A 188 17.76 -2.01 -1.34
C ILE A 188 18.34 -0.72 -1.93
N VAL A 189 19.58 -0.41 -1.58
CA VAL A 189 20.34 0.67 -2.21
C VAL A 189 21.04 0.09 -3.43
N GLY A 190 20.75 0.63 -4.61
CA GLY A 190 21.29 0.11 -5.86
C GLY A 190 20.63 0.72 -7.09
N LYS A 191 21.20 0.46 -8.26
CA LYS A 191 20.57 0.84 -9.53
C LYS A 191 19.65 -0.28 -9.97
N LEU A 192 18.41 0.06 -10.30
CA LEU A 192 17.36 -0.92 -10.56
C LEU A 192 17.73 -1.90 -11.69
N ASP A 193 18.46 -1.48 -12.71
CA ASP A 193 18.85 -2.29 -13.86
C ASP A 193 20.12 -3.14 -13.64
N GLU A 194 20.83 -2.97 -12.51
CA GLU A 194 22.06 -3.70 -12.23
C GLU A 194 21.80 -5.13 -11.70
N PRO A 195 22.61 -6.13 -12.09
CA PRO A 195 22.39 -7.54 -11.75
C PRO A 195 22.40 -7.86 -10.25
N ASP A 196 23.16 -7.11 -9.45
CA ASP A 196 23.25 -7.30 -8.00
C ASP A 196 21.95 -6.85 -7.30
N THR A 197 21.41 -5.70 -7.68
CA THR A 197 20.12 -5.17 -7.22
C THR A 197 18.99 -6.12 -7.60
N GLN A 198 18.96 -6.59 -8.85
CA GLN A 198 17.99 -7.57 -9.33
C GLN A 198 18.10 -8.92 -8.59
N SER A 199 19.29 -9.31 -8.14
CA SER A 199 19.46 -10.55 -7.38
C SER A 199 18.92 -10.43 -5.95
N LEU A 200 19.11 -9.28 -5.29
CA LEU A 200 18.50 -9.01 -3.98
C LEU A 200 16.97 -8.90 -4.08
N LEU A 201 16.44 -8.24 -5.11
CA LEU A 201 15.00 -8.16 -5.35
C LEU A 201 14.36 -9.54 -5.51
N ARG A 202 14.96 -10.41 -6.33
CA ARG A 202 14.48 -11.78 -6.52
C ARG A 202 14.46 -12.58 -5.22
N GLU A 203 15.46 -12.41 -4.36
CA GLU A 203 15.47 -13.05 -3.04
C GLU A 203 14.28 -12.61 -2.20
N VAL A 204 14.04 -11.30 -2.08
CA VAL A 204 12.90 -10.76 -1.34
C VAL A 204 11.57 -11.28 -1.90
N TYR A 205 11.39 -11.23 -3.22
CA TYR A 205 10.14 -11.66 -3.86
C TYR A 205 9.89 -13.17 -3.79
N SER A 206 10.94 -13.98 -3.70
CA SER A 206 10.82 -15.44 -3.58
C SER A 206 10.29 -15.90 -2.22
N ARG A 207 10.34 -15.03 -1.20
CA ARG A 207 9.96 -15.36 0.17
C ARG A 207 8.51 -14.97 0.46
N PRO A 208 7.74 -15.82 1.17
CA PRO A 208 6.40 -15.49 1.63
C PRO A 208 6.46 -14.60 2.88
N LEU A 209 7.03 -13.40 2.74
CA LEU A 209 7.16 -12.44 3.83
C LEU A 209 5.78 -11.87 4.19
N ARG A 210 5.52 -11.73 5.49
CA ARG A 210 4.31 -11.11 6.03
C ARG A 210 4.67 -9.73 6.55
N GLY A 211 3.82 -8.74 6.30
CA GLY A 211 4.02 -7.42 6.88
C GLY A 211 5.32 -6.79 6.40
N THR A 212 5.48 -6.63 5.09
CA THR A 212 6.72 -6.09 4.52
C THR A 212 6.40 -5.00 3.53
N VAL A 213 7.14 -3.89 3.63
CA VAL A 213 7.24 -2.88 2.57
C VAL A 213 8.64 -2.94 1.98
N LEU A 214 8.73 -2.75 0.66
CA LEU A 214 9.98 -2.84 -0.08
C LEU A 214 10.24 -1.54 -0.84
N SER A 215 11.47 -1.04 -0.78
CA SER A 215 11.94 0.10 -1.57
C SER A 215 13.27 -0.21 -2.24
N VAL A 216 13.46 0.35 -3.43
CA VAL A 216 14.77 0.47 -4.06
C VAL A 216 15.10 1.95 -4.16
N ILE A 217 16.29 2.35 -3.70
CA ILE A 217 16.77 3.72 -3.79
C ILE A 217 18.11 3.77 -4.52
N PRO A 218 18.36 4.81 -5.34
CA PRO A 218 19.63 4.92 -6.04
C PRO A 218 20.77 5.22 -5.04
N PRO A 219 22.03 4.85 -5.35
CA PRO A 219 23.17 5.08 -4.45
C PRO A 219 23.44 6.54 -4.10
N ASP A 220 22.99 7.48 -4.93
CA ASP A 220 23.10 8.93 -4.75
C ASP A 220 21.83 9.57 -4.18
N ALA A 221 20.88 8.77 -3.68
CA ALA A 221 19.70 9.28 -2.99
C ALA A 221 20.11 10.22 -1.83
N PRO A 222 19.42 11.37 -1.66
CA PRO A 222 19.69 12.28 -0.56
C PRO A 222 19.55 11.59 0.80
N LEU A 223 20.44 11.88 1.76
CA LEU A 223 20.41 11.30 3.11
C LEU A 223 19.14 11.61 3.91
N GLU A 224 18.36 12.58 3.45
CA GLU A 224 17.09 12.97 4.03
C GLU A 224 16.02 12.97 2.94
N ASN A 225 14.85 12.40 3.27
CA ASN A 225 13.66 12.48 2.44
C ASN A 225 12.49 12.84 3.35
N GLU A 226 12.12 14.13 3.35
CA GLU A 226 11.10 14.66 4.27
C GLU A 226 9.74 14.01 4.06
N LYS A 227 9.41 13.65 2.82
CA LYS A 227 8.09 13.10 2.47
C LYS A 227 7.99 11.61 2.76
N TRP A 228 9.03 10.86 2.38
CA TRP A 228 9.10 9.42 2.57
C TRP A 228 10.43 9.04 3.23
N PRO A 229 10.55 9.19 4.57
CA PRO A 229 11.75 8.88 5.33
C PRO A 229 12.35 7.49 5.05
N LEU A 230 11.53 6.49 4.71
CA LEU A 230 12.07 5.17 4.36
C LEU A 230 12.96 5.22 3.11
N LEU A 231 12.74 6.18 2.21
CA LEU A 231 13.49 6.39 0.96
C LEU A 231 14.75 7.26 1.12
N ALA A 232 15.11 7.61 2.36
CA ALA A 232 16.35 8.32 2.64
C ALA A 232 17.59 7.51 2.23
N GLY A 233 18.62 8.20 1.73
CA GLY A 233 19.88 7.64 1.27
C GLY A 233 20.60 6.84 2.37
N ARG A 234 21.19 5.72 1.95
CA ARG A 234 21.97 4.81 2.81
C ARG A 234 23.26 4.41 2.08
N PRO A 235 24.35 4.11 2.81
CA PRO A 235 25.61 3.76 2.17
C PRO A 235 25.54 2.41 1.44
N LEU A 236 26.44 2.19 0.47
CA LEU A 236 26.68 0.86 -0.09
C LEU A 236 27.67 0.09 0.79
N LEU A 237 27.54 -1.24 0.81
CA LEU A 237 28.52 -2.16 1.33
C LEU A 237 29.42 -2.62 0.18
N SER A 238 30.72 -2.37 0.31
CA SER A 238 31.73 -2.81 -0.68
C SER A 238 31.43 -2.38 -2.13
N ASP A 239 30.87 -1.18 -2.30
CA ASP A 239 30.46 -0.61 -3.60
C ASP A 239 29.47 -1.47 -4.40
N LYS A 240 28.68 -2.33 -3.73
CA LYS A 240 27.63 -3.16 -4.34
C LYS A 240 26.25 -2.80 -3.82
N ALA A 241 25.22 -3.22 -4.56
CA ALA A 241 23.85 -3.16 -4.09
C ALA A 241 23.71 -3.76 -2.68
N THR A 242 23.00 -3.06 -1.81
CA THR A 242 22.98 -3.35 -0.38
C THR A 242 21.56 -3.35 0.16
N ALA A 243 21.16 -4.43 0.80
CA ALA A 243 19.86 -4.55 1.45
C ALA A 243 19.96 -4.21 2.94
N TYR A 244 19.00 -3.42 3.39
CA TYR A 244 18.73 -3.07 4.78
C TYR A 244 17.38 -3.65 5.16
N VAL A 245 17.36 -4.53 6.16
CA VAL A 245 16.12 -5.04 6.75
C VAL A 245 15.93 -4.35 8.08
N CYS A 246 14.87 -3.57 8.21
CA CYS A 246 14.60 -2.76 9.39
C CYS A 246 13.28 -3.15 10.03
N ARG A 247 13.19 -2.95 11.34
CA ARG A 247 11.98 -3.09 12.15
C ARG A 247 11.97 -1.96 13.18
N LYS A 248 10.83 -1.29 13.33
CA LYS A 248 10.72 -0.09 14.21
C LYS A 248 11.79 0.97 13.90
N ARG A 249 12.06 1.21 12.61
CA ARG A 249 13.12 2.13 12.13
C ARG A 249 14.56 1.78 12.54
N LEU A 250 14.79 0.60 13.10
CA LEU A 250 16.12 0.08 13.43
C LEU A 250 16.47 -1.05 12.46
N CYS A 251 17.62 -0.95 11.81
CA CYS A 251 18.05 -1.92 10.81
C CYS A 251 19.05 -2.93 11.40
N ASP A 252 18.95 -4.17 10.94
CA ASP A 252 20.01 -5.17 11.13
C ASP A 252 21.27 -4.78 10.34
N LEU A 253 22.34 -5.56 10.50
CA LEU A 253 23.55 -5.36 9.69
C LEU A 253 23.21 -5.49 8.20
N PRO A 254 23.60 -4.51 7.36
CA PRO A 254 23.31 -4.55 5.94
C PRO A 254 24.04 -5.70 5.24
N VAL A 255 23.44 -6.21 4.16
CA VAL A 255 23.95 -7.34 3.40
C VAL A 255 24.03 -7.01 1.91
N ASP A 256 25.05 -7.53 1.21
CA ASP A 256 25.27 -7.32 -0.23
C ASP A 256 25.06 -8.61 -1.05
N THR A 257 24.55 -9.69 -0.45
CA THR A 257 24.28 -10.96 -1.13
C THR A 257 22.93 -11.57 -0.77
N PRO A 258 22.25 -12.26 -1.73
CA PRO A 258 20.98 -12.95 -1.48
C PRO A 258 21.02 -13.99 -0.34
N ALA A 259 22.13 -14.72 -0.21
CA ALA A 259 22.24 -15.79 0.80
C ALA A 259 22.28 -15.26 2.25
N GLN A 260 22.64 -13.98 2.42
CA GLN A 260 22.68 -13.33 3.73
C GLN A 260 21.41 -12.54 4.05
N LEU A 261 20.61 -12.20 3.01
CA LEU A 261 19.31 -11.56 3.13
C LEU A 261 18.24 -12.57 3.58
#